data_AF-A0A4P9YE58-F1
#
_entry.id   AF-A0A4P9YE58-F1
#
_cell.length_a   1.000
_cell.length_b   1.000
_cell.length_c   1.000
_cell.angle_alpha   90.00
_cell.angle_beta   90.00
_cell.angle_gamma   90.00
#
_symmetry.space_group_name_H-M   'P 1'
#
loop_
_entity.id
_entity.type
_entity.pdbx_description
1 polymer ?
#
loop_
_entity_poly.entity_id
_entity_poly.type
_entity_poly.pdbx_seq_one_letter_code
_entity_poly.pdbx_strand_id
1 'polypeptide(L)'
;MIGNGEVGDIEDDCILISYKEGIKKTSISLKESWNNIFKKTKKVKVEEITTPKENTYSTNGVVPFYRRVPDTMFVVDEFKRTLPDCTAHFLTHFHMDHYNGLSKSFSGRLFCTDITGSLVKQELRVNPECISTFPLNKTFEVNGVKATFIDANQ
;
A
#
# COMPACT_ATOMS: atom_id res chain seq x y z
N MET A 1 19.62 39.37 -16.26
CA MET A 1 18.20 39.33 -15.86
C MET A 1 17.76 37.89 -15.93
N ILE A 2 17.17 37.44 -14.83
CA ILE A 2 16.94 36.04 -14.48
C ILE A 2 15.58 35.66 -15.10
N GLY A 3 15.56 34.72 -16.04
CA GLY A 3 14.34 34.17 -16.61
C GLY A 3 14.06 32.83 -15.94
N ASN A 4 13.05 32.81 -15.07
CA ASN A 4 12.65 31.67 -14.27
C ASN A 4 12.12 30.52 -15.15
N GLY A 5 12.57 29.30 -14.85
CA GLY A 5 12.09 28.08 -15.50
C GLY A 5 10.64 27.79 -15.14
N GLU A 6 9.86 27.42 -16.15
CA GLU A 6 8.50 26.90 -16.02
C GLU A 6 8.55 25.51 -15.38
N VAL A 7 7.82 25.37 -14.27
CA VAL A 7 7.56 24.08 -13.61
C VAL A 7 6.41 23.44 -14.38
N GLY A 8 6.67 22.31 -15.03
CA GLY A 8 5.64 21.54 -15.71
C GLY A 8 4.65 20.96 -14.70
N ASP A 9 3.37 21.17 -14.97
CA ASP A 9 2.25 20.59 -14.24
C ASP A 9 2.32 19.05 -14.34
N ILE A 10 2.33 18.39 -13.19
CA ILE A 10 2.24 16.94 -13.06
C ILE A 10 0.76 16.60 -13.22
N GLU A 11 0.41 15.95 -14.33
CA GLU A 11 -0.94 15.44 -14.57
C GLU A 11 -1.24 14.32 -13.55
N ASP A 12 -2.19 14.59 -12.65
CA ASP A 12 -2.74 13.61 -11.71
C ASP A 12 -3.55 12.54 -12.46
N ASP A 13 -2.89 11.48 -12.90
CA ASP A 13 -3.55 10.31 -13.49
C ASP A 13 -4.39 9.59 -12.42
N CYS A 14 -5.71 9.78 -12.50
CA CYS A 14 -6.69 9.14 -11.63
C CYS A 14 -6.84 7.64 -11.96
N ILE A 15 -6.79 6.80 -10.93
CA ILE A 15 -7.01 5.36 -10.99
C ILE A 15 -8.43 5.03 -11.48
N LEU A 16 -8.54 4.32 -12.62
CA LEU A 16 -9.79 3.77 -13.14
C LEU A 16 -10.20 2.51 -12.37
N ILE A 17 -11.31 2.57 -11.64
CA ILE A 17 -11.95 1.41 -11.01
C ILE A 17 -13.09 0.94 -11.92
N SER A 18 -12.95 -0.22 -12.55
CA SER A 18 -13.99 -0.83 -13.40
C SER A 18 -15.07 -1.52 -12.55
N TYR A 19 -16.31 -1.04 -12.61
CA TYR A 19 -17.49 -1.79 -12.17
C TYR A 19 -18.26 -2.33 -13.37
N LYS A 20 -18.60 -3.62 -13.34
CA LYS A 20 -19.40 -4.26 -14.39
C LYS A 20 -20.90 -3.93 -14.23
N GLU A 21 -21.49 -3.69 -15.40
CA GLU A 21 -22.92 -3.58 -15.77
C GLU A 21 -23.64 -2.22 -15.57
N GLY A 22 -23.92 -1.56 -16.71
CA GLY A 22 -25.05 -0.63 -16.85
C GLY A 22 -24.68 0.86 -16.94
N ILE A 23 -24.38 1.35 -18.15
CA ILE A 23 -24.22 2.79 -18.42
C ILE A 23 -25.60 3.48 -18.39
N LYS A 24 -25.81 4.39 -17.43
CA LYS A 24 -26.63 5.59 -17.62
C LYS A 24 -25.73 6.81 -17.51
N LYS A 25 -25.55 7.55 -18.60
CA LYS A 25 -24.78 8.79 -18.64
C LYS A 25 -25.58 9.88 -17.92
N THR A 26 -25.07 10.36 -16.79
CA THR A 26 -25.42 11.68 -16.23
C THR A 26 -24.15 12.31 -15.68
N SER A 27 -23.77 13.49 -16.19
CA SER A 27 -22.64 14.27 -15.69
C SER A 27 -22.98 14.83 -14.32
N ILE A 28 -22.53 14.17 -13.26
CA ILE A 28 -22.65 14.68 -11.89
C ILE A 28 -21.26 15.22 -11.52
N SER A 29 -21.18 16.53 -11.30
CA SER A 29 -19.97 17.24 -10.91
C SER A 29 -19.44 16.67 -9.58
N LEU A 30 -18.19 16.21 -9.57
CA LEU A 30 -17.53 15.62 -8.39
C LEU A 30 -17.57 16.55 -7.16
N LYS A 31 -17.64 17.87 -7.37
CA LYS A 31 -17.77 18.87 -6.30
C LYS A 31 -19.10 18.82 -5.55
N GLU A 32 -20.20 18.50 -6.24
CA GLU A 32 -21.53 18.45 -5.62
C GLU A 32 -21.71 17.18 -4.77
N SER A 33 -21.13 16.07 -5.23
CA SER A 33 -21.15 14.80 -4.49
C SER A 33 -20.33 14.90 -3.21
N TRP A 34 -19.16 15.53 -3.26
CA TRP A 34 -18.33 15.81 -2.08
C TRP A 34 -19.08 16.71 -1.07
N ASN A 35 -19.68 17.82 -1.52
CA ASN A 35 -20.40 18.73 -0.63
C ASN A 35 -21.59 18.09 0.09
N ASN A 36 -22.28 17.13 -0.53
CA ASN A 36 -23.38 16.41 0.10
C ASN A 36 -22.91 15.44 1.18
N ILE A 37 -21.71 14.88 1.05
CA ILE A 37 -21.07 14.05 2.08
C ILE A 37 -20.72 14.91 3.30
N PHE A 38 -20.12 16.10 3.08
CA PHE A 38 -19.78 17.04 4.16
C PHE A 38 -21.01 17.62 4.87
N LYS A 39 -22.11 17.88 4.15
CA LYS A 39 -23.36 18.35 4.77
C LYS A 39 -24.04 17.29 5.64
N LYS A 40 -23.81 16.00 5.35
CA LYS A 40 -24.44 14.88 6.07
C LYS A 40 -23.76 14.57 7.42
N THR A 41 -22.54 15.04 7.64
CA THR A 41 -21.75 14.79 8.86
C THR A 41 -21.53 16.07 9.68
N LYS A 42 -22.62 16.73 10.11
CA LYS A 42 -22.55 17.77 11.16
C LYS A 42 -22.27 17.13 12.53
N LYS A 43 -21.00 16.99 12.91
CA LYS A 43 -20.44 17.19 14.28
C LYS A 43 -18.93 16.95 14.30
N VAL A 44 -18.12 17.81 13.69
CA VAL A 44 -16.66 17.77 13.90
C VAL A 44 -16.18 19.20 14.14
N LYS A 45 -15.54 19.42 15.29
CA LYS A 45 -14.89 20.68 15.68
C LYS A 45 -13.58 20.75 14.89
N VAL A 46 -13.43 21.75 14.03
CA VAL A 46 -12.20 22.01 13.27
C VAL A 46 -11.34 22.94 14.12
N GLU A 47 -10.17 22.48 14.54
CA GLU A 47 -9.08 23.33 15.06
C GLU A 47 -7.95 23.38 14.01
N GLU A 48 -7.30 24.54 13.96
CA GLU A 48 -6.48 25.09 12.88
C GLU A 48 -5.15 24.34 12.68
N ILE A 49 -4.75 24.11 11.42
CA ILE A 49 -3.57 23.31 11.07
C ILE A 49 -2.29 24.13 11.29
N THR A 50 -1.58 23.89 12.38
CA THR A 50 -0.18 24.30 12.54
C THR A 50 0.73 23.07 12.55
N THR A 51 1.44 22.86 11.43
CA THR A 51 2.59 21.95 11.19
C THR A 51 2.45 20.47 11.63
N PRO A 52 2.58 19.45 10.75
CA PRO A 52 2.48 18.06 11.18
C PRO A 52 3.73 17.64 11.98
N LYS A 53 3.60 17.65 13.31
CA LYS A 53 4.41 16.85 14.22
C LYS A 53 3.59 15.62 14.62
N GLU A 54 4.22 14.46 14.49
CA GLU A 54 3.87 13.17 15.08
C GLU A 54 2.56 12.53 14.59
N ASN A 55 2.71 11.54 13.71
CA ASN A 55 1.64 10.65 13.25
C ASN A 55 0.98 9.97 14.45
N THR A 56 -0.26 10.34 14.78
CA THR A 56 -1.06 9.71 15.85
C THR A 56 -1.55 8.34 15.39
N TYR A 57 -0.73 7.29 15.59
CA TYR A 57 -1.17 5.92 15.36
C TYR A 57 -2.09 5.43 16.49
N SER A 58 -3.31 5.02 16.15
CA SER A 58 -4.36 4.51 17.06
C SER A 58 -3.85 3.42 18.02
N THR A 59 -3.94 3.63 19.32
CA THR A 59 -3.27 2.87 20.40
C THR A 59 -3.71 1.41 20.62
N ASN A 60 -4.33 0.74 19.66
CA ASN A 60 -4.58 -0.71 19.68
C ASN A 60 -4.33 -1.29 18.27
N GLY A 61 -3.24 -2.02 18.07
CA GLY A 61 -2.98 -2.71 16.79
C GLY A 61 -2.17 -1.91 15.76
N VAL A 62 -1.36 -0.95 16.21
CA VAL A 62 -0.40 -0.24 15.35
C VAL A 62 0.71 -1.17 14.88
N VAL A 63 0.92 -1.22 13.57
CA VAL A 63 2.16 -1.78 13.00
C VAL A 63 3.30 -0.81 13.30
N PRO A 64 4.41 -1.27 13.90
CA PRO A 64 5.54 -0.40 14.20
C PRO A 64 6.01 0.37 12.96
N PHE A 65 6.40 1.64 13.13
CA PHE A 65 6.75 2.51 12.01
C PHE A 65 7.84 1.90 11.11
N TYR A 66 8.81 1.19 11.70
CA TYR A 66 9.93 0.55 10.98
C TYR A 66 9.52 -0.67 10.14
N ARG A 67 8.28 -1.16 10.27
CA ARG A 67 7.70 -2.20 9.42
C ARG A 67 6.88 -1.60 8.26
N ARG A 68 6.68 -0.28 8.24
CA ARG A 68 5.97 0.44 7.17
C ARG A 68 6.96 1.23 6.32
N VAL A 69 6.70 1.27 5.03
CA VAL A 69 7.45 2.15 4.13
C VAL A 69 6.72 3.50 4.09
N PRO A 70 7.38 4.62 4.43
CA PRO A 70 6.76 5.95 4.41
C PRO A 70 6.12 6.27 3.05
N ASP A 71 5.03 7.03 3.08
CA ASP A 71 4.31 7.51 1.89
C ASP A 71 3.79 6.40 0.96
N THR A 72 3.71 5.16 1.46
CA THR A 72 3.14 4.02 0.74
C THR A 72 2.20 3.22 1.63
N MET A 73 1.41 2.35 1.00
CA MET A 73 0.60 1.34 1.68
C MET A 73 1.35 0.01 1.78
N PHE A 74 2.68 0.06 1.88
CA PHE A 74 3.54 -1.12 1.92
C PHE A 74 3.98 -1.44 3.34
N VAL A 75 4.04 -2.74 3.59
CA VAL A 75 4.43 -3.30 4.87
C VAL A 75 5.46 -4.39 4.64
N VAL A 76 6.48 -4.43 5.49
CA VAL A 76 7.58 -5.39 5.40
C VAL A 76 7.53 -6.31 6.62
N ASP A 77 7.53 -7.61 6.41
CA ASP A 77 7.62 -8.65 7.46
C ASP A 77 6.59 -8.52 8.59
N GLU A 78 5.35 -8.18 8.23
CA GLU A 78 4.23 -8.12 9.18
C GLU A 78 2.98 -8.74 8.55
N PHE A 79 2.54 -9.84 9.16
CA PHE A 79 1.47 -10.70 8.66
C PHE A 79 0.51 -11.15 9.75
N LYS A 80 0.73 -10.73 11.02
CA LYS A 80 -0.10 -11.18 12.15
C LYS A 80 -1.46 -10.52 12.17
N ARG A 81 -1.57 -9.36 11.53
CA ARG A 81 -2.75 -8.50 11.57
C ARG A 81 -3.20 -8.19 10.15
N THR A 82 -4.51 -8.16 9.97
CA THR A 82 -5.12 -7.59 8.77
C THR A 82 -5.02 -6.07 8.84
N LEU A 83 -4.43 -5.47 7.82
CA LEU A 83 -4.22 -4.04 7.74
C LEU A 83 -5.12 -3.49 6.62
N PRO A 84 -6.19 -2.75 6.95
CA PRO A 84 -7.12 -2.22 5.94
C PRO A 84 -6.44 -1.20 5.02
N ASP A 85 -5.33 -0.62 5.46
CA ASP A 85 -4.52 0.35 4.75
C ASP A 85 -3.24 -0.26 4.14
N CYS A 86 -3.17 -1.59 3.99
CA CYS A 86 -2.05 -2.27 3.33
C CYS A 86 -2.48 -2.84 1.99
N THR A 87 -1.74 -2.50 0.93
CA THR A 87 -1.97 -3.03 -0.42
C THR A 87 -0.93 -4.06 -0.84
N ALA A 88 0.24 -4.05 -0.21
CA ALA A 88 1.35 -4.94 -0.55
C ALA A 88 2.17 -5.28 0.71
N HIS A 89 2.34 -6.58 0.95
CA HIS A 89 3.24 -7.09 1.96
C HIS A 89 4.52 -7.60 1.31
N PHE A 90 5.67 -7.26 1.87
CA PHE A 90 6.96 -7.76 1.45
C PHE A 90 7.49 -8.73 2.50
N LEU A 91 7.98 -9.89 2.07
CA LEU A 91 8.73 -10.81 2.92
C LEU A 91 10.20 -10.79 2.50
N THR A 92 11.06 -10.37 3.41
CA THR A 92 12.50 -10.22 3.13
C THR A 92 13.19 -11.57 2.99
N HIS A 93 12.89 -12.51 3.88
CA HIS A 93 13.48 -13.85 3.91
C HIS A 93 12.63 -14.84 4.73
N PHE A 94 12.94 -16.13 4.65
CA PHE A 94 12.13 -17.19 5.24
C PHE A 94 12.60 -17.60 6.64
N HIS A 95 12.49 -16.70 7.62
CA HIS A 95 12.66 -17.01 9.05
C HIS A 95 11.38 -16.76 9.85
N MET A 96 11.15 -17.61 10.86
CA MET A 96 9.89 -17.66 11.62
C MET A 96 9.52 -16.33 12.26
N ASP A 97 10.48 -15.56 12.74
CA ASP A 97 10.28 -14.24 13.32
C ASP A 97 9.84 -13.17 12.31
N HIS A 98 10.06 -13.40 11.01
CA HIS A 98 9.69 -12.51 9.91
C HIS A 98 8.40 -12.95 9.19
N TYR A 99 8.23 -14.24 8.92
CA TYR A 99 6.99 -14.75 8.30
C TYR A 99 5.87 -15.01 9.31
N ASN A 100 6.10 -14.74 10.60
CA ASN A 100 5.14 -15.01 11.67
C ASN A 100 3.74 -14.43 11.34
N GLY A 101 2.73 -15.29 11.30
CA GLY A 101 1.35 -14.93 10.92
C GLY A 101 0.98 -15.32 9.48
N LEU A 102 1.95 -15.59 8.60
CA LEU A 102 1.65 -16.19 7.30
C LEU A 102 1.15 -17.62 7.46
N SER A 103 0.08 -17.92 6.74
CA SER A 103 -0.52 -19.26 6.69
C SER A 103 -1.40 -19.38 5.45
N LYS A 104 -1.95 -20.57 5.22
CA LYS A 104 -2.92 -20.85 4.15
C LYS A 104 -4.12 -19.90 4.10
N SER A 105 -4.47 -19.21 5.19
CA SER A 105 -5.59 -18.26 5.23
C SER A 105 -5.20 -16.83 4.87
N PHE A 106 -3.92 -16.58 4.56
CA PHE A 106 -3.48 -15.27 4.10
C PHE A 106 -4.17 -14.90 2.79
N SER A 107 -4.75 -13.70 2.74
CA SER A 107 -5.54 -13.19 1.62
C SER A 107 -5.00 -11.88 1.04
N GLY A 108 -3.88 -11.37 1.55
CA GLY A 108 -3.22 -10.17 1.02
C GLY A 108 -2.36 -10.48 -0.21
N ARG A 109 -1.66 -9.46 -0.72
CA ARG A 109 -0.66 -9.63 -1.78
C ARG A 109 0.74 -9.65 -1.18
N LEU A 110 1.45 -10.74 -1.39
CA LEU A 110 2.80 -11.02 -0.89
C LEU A 110 3.82 -10.89 -2.02
N PHE A 111 4.84 -10.07 -1.79
CA PHE A 111 5.97 -9.83 -2.68
C PHE A 111 7.24 -10.38 -2.04
N CYS A 112 7.99 -11.20 -2.77
CA CYS A 112 9.23 -11.78 -2.25
C CYS A 112 10.13 -12.27 -3.41
N THR A 113 11.29 -12.85 -3.06
CA THR A 113 12.16 -13.52 -4.04
C THR A 113 11.61 -14.87 -4.47
N ASP A 114 12.09 -15.41 -5.59
CA ASP A 114 11.69 -16.74 -6.09
C ASP A 114 11.95 -17.87 -5.08
N ILE A 115 13.09 -17.79 -4.37
CA ILE A 115 13.47 -18.75 -3.33
C ILE A 115 12.48 -18.67 -2.16
N THR A 116 12.22 -17.46 -1.65
CA THR A 116 11.29 -17.24 -0.53
C THR A 116 9.86 -17.65 -0.91
N GLY A 117 9.39 -17.30 -2.10
CA GLY A 117 8.04 -17.64 -2.55
C GLY A 117 7.83 -19.15 -2.67
N SER A 118 8.85 -19.88 -3.10
CA SER A 118 8.83 -21.35 -3.14
C SER A 118 8.67 -21.95 -1.75
N LEU A 119 9.44 -21.48 -0.78
CA LEU A 119 9.36 -21.93 0.62
C LEU A 119 8.00 -21.58 1.25
N VAL A 120 7.49 -20.36 1.04
CA VAL A 120 6.17 -19.95 1.54
C VAL A 120 5.05 -20.83 0.97
N LYS A 121 5.11 -21.15 -0.32
CA LYS A 121 4.13 -22.04 -0.98
C LYS A 121 4.20 -23.46 -0.43
N GLN A 122 5.40 -24.00 -0.22
CA GLN A 122 5.60 -25.40 0.19
C GLN A 122 5.33 -25.60 1.68
N GLU A 123 5.95 -24.77 2.53
CA GLU A 123 5.94 -24.94 3.99
C GLU A 123 4.70 -24.31 4.63
N LEU A 124 4.31 -23.09 4.21
CA LEU A 124 3.19 -22.36 4.82
C LEU A 124 1.86 -22.55 4.06
N ARG A 125 1.93 -23.11 2.85
CA ARG A 125 0.77 -23.42 1.99
C ARG A 125 -0.11 -22.21 1.70
N VAL A 126 0.50 -21.03 1.61
CA VAL A 126 -0.18 -19.80 1.17
C VAL A 126 -0.68 -20.00 -0.27
N ASN A 127 -1.86 -19.44 -0.58
CA ASN A 127 -2.43 -19.50 -1.92
C ASN A 127 -1.44 -18.90 -2.94
N PRO A 128 -1.04 -19.62 -4.01
CA PRO A 128 -0.14 -19.10 -5.03
C PRO A 128 -0.59 -17.79 -5.67
N GLU A 129 -1.90 -17.53 -5.79
CA GLU A 129 -2.44 -16.28 -6.33
C GLU A 129 -2.12 -15.06 -5.46
N CYS A 130 -1.86 -15.27 -4.17
CA CYS A 130 -1.42 -14.22 -3.26
C CYS A 130 0.08 -13.93 -3.37
N ILE A 131 0.87 -14.78 -4.04
CA ILE A 131 2.34 -14.70 -4.06
C ILE A 131 2.80 -14.16 -5.42
N SER A 132 3.51 -13.02 -5.40
CA SER A 132 4.21 -12.46 -6.56
C SER A 132 5.72 -12.52 -6.30
N THR A 133 6.44 -13.32 -7.08
CA THR A 133 7.90 -13.46 -6.93
C THR A 133 8.66 -12.64 -7.97
N PHE A 134 9.83 -12.14 -7.56
CA PHE A 134 10.73 -11.38 -8.43
C PHE A 134 12.17 -11.82 -8.21
N PRO A 135 13.00 -11.90 -9.27
CA PRO A 135 14.40 -12.23 -9.14
C PRO A 135 15.18 -11.09 -8.47
N LEU A 136 16.30 -11.44 -7.84
CA LEU A 136 17.23 -10.45 -7.27
C LEU A 136 17.78 -9.53 -8.38
N ASN A 137 18.10 -8.29 -7.99
CA ASN A 137 18.70 -7.25 -8.85
C ASN A 137 17.84 -6.88 -10.08
N LYS A 138 16.54 -7.18 -10.06
CA LYS A 138 15.59 -6.76 -11.09
C LYS A 138 14.56 -5.82 -10.50
N THR A 139 14.46 -4.63 -11.09
CA THR A 139 13.43 -3.66 -10.71
C THR A 139 12.06 -4.08 -11.22
N PHE A 140 11.06 -3.92 -10.37
CA PHE A 140 9.65 -4.10 -10.67
C PHE A 140 8.85 -2.96 -10.08
N GLU A 141 7.58 -2.84 -10.47
CA GLU A 141 6.71 -1.75 -10.03
C GLU A 141 5.49 -2.31 -9.28
N VAL A 142 5.18 -1.68 -8.15
CA VAL A 142 3.99 -1.96 -7.34
C VAL A 142 3.32 -0.63 -7.06
N ASN A 143 2.07 -0.45 -7.46
CA ASN A 143 1.28 0.77 -7.21
C ASN A 143 2.03 2.09 -7.55
N GLY A 144 2.73 2.15 -8.70
CA GLY A 144 3.51 3.33 -9.10
C GLY A 144 4.88 3.47 -8.44
N VAL A 145 5.25 2.57 -7.51
CA VAL A 145 6.52 2.60 -6.79
C VAL A 145 7.46 1.53 -7.35
N LYS A 146 8.67 1.95 -7.74
CA LYS A 146 9.73 1.03 -8.19
C LYS A 146 10.41 0.38 -6.99
N ALA A 147 10.54 -0.93 -7.01
CA ALA A 147 11.20 -1.73 -5.99
C ALA A 147 12.18 -2.72 -6.63
N THR A 148 13.23 -3.08 -5.90
CA THR A 148 14.22 -4.09 -6.30
C THR A 148 14.58 -4.93 -5.08
N PHE A 149 14.55 -6.26 -5.21
CA PHE A 149 15.14 -7.13 -4.19
C PHE A 149 16.65 -7.22 -4.40
N ILE A 150 17.42 -6.98 -3.34
CA ILE A 150 18.88 -7.07 -3.32
C ILE A 150 19.33 -8.20 -2.40
N ASP A 151 20.54 -8.70 -2.63
CA ASP A 151 21.16 -9.65 -1.69
C ASP A 151 21.40 -8.97 -0.34
N ALA A 152 21.15 -9.68 0.76
CA ALA A 152 21.24 -9.12 2.10
C ALA A 152 22.67 -9.08 2.67
N ASN A 153 23.64 -9.73 2.00
CA ASN A 153 25.03 -9.86 2.44
C ASN A 153 26.00 -9.24 1.43
N GLN A 154 25.67 -8.04 0.94
CA GLN A 154 26.57 -7.25 0.09
C GLN A 154 27.61 -6.46 0.88
#